data_AF-A0A2D5C8R3-F1
#
_entry.id   AF-A0A2D5C8R3-F1
#
_cell.length_a   1.000
_cell.length_b   1.000
_cell.length_c   1.000
_cell.angle_alpha   90.00
_cell.angle_beta   90.00
_cell.angle_gamma   90.00
#
_symmetry.space_group_name_H-M   'P 1'
#
loop_
_entity.id
_entity.type
_entity.pdbx_description
1 polymer ?
#
loop_
_entity_poly.entity_id
_entity_poly.type
_entity_poly.pdbx_seq_one_letter_code
_entity_poly.pdbx_strand_id
1 'polypeptide(L)' 'MQNKYLGVLIVFFFSGTVSSLVFRLIDISVFRNAQFQIQNWAYSNLLILLISVLITYTWITKNNN' A
#
# COMPACT_ATOMS: atom_id res chain seq x y z
N MET A 1 9.85 15.23 19.66
CA MET A 1 8.74 15.01 18.70
C MET A 1 9.19 14.76 17.26
N GLN A 2 10.45 15.03 16.87
CA GLN A 2 10.93 14.81 15.48
C GLN A 2 10.86 13.35 15.00
N ASN A 3 11.10 12.34 15.86
CA ASN A 3 11.11 10.93 15.44
C ASN A 3 9.73 10.36 15.08
N LYS A 4 8.63 10.89 15.62
CA LYS A 4 7.29 10.34 15.35
C LYS A 4 6.87 10.57 13.89
N TYR A 5 7.10 11.77 13.34
CA TYR A 5 6.76 12.09 11.96
C TYR A 5 7.64 11.32 10.95
N LEU A 6 8.91 11.10 11.30
CA LEU A 6 9.84 10.29 10.50
C LEU A 6 9.38 8.83 10.44
N GLY A 7 8.91 8.26 11.55
CA GLY A 7 8.32 6.92 11.60
C GLY A 7 7.05 6.80 10.74
N VAL A 8 6.16 7.79 10.80
CA VAL A 8 4.95 7.82 9.95
C VAL A 8 5.30 7.86 8.47
N LEU A 9 6.28 8.67 8.07
CA LEU A 9 6.75 8.74 6.68
C LEU A 9 7.32 7.41 6.19
N ILE A 10 8.14 6.75 7.01
CA ILE A 10 8.72 5.44 6.70
C ILE A 10 7.61 4.41 6.52
N VAL A 11 6.68 4.31 7.48
CA VAL A 11 5.58 3.34 7.41
C VAL A 11 4.70 3.59 6.18
N PHE A 12 4.38 4.86 5.89
CA PHE A 12 3.62 5.22 4.70
C PHE A 12 4.32 4.79 3.41
N PHE A 13 5.59 5.13 3.25
CA PHE A 13 6.36 4.80 2.05
C PHE A 13 6.51 3.29 1.84
N PHE A 14 6.83 2.54 2.91
CA PHE A 14 6.94 1.09 2.84
C PHE A 14 5.58 0.41 2.60
N SER A 15 4.50 0.91 3.19
CA SER A 15 3.17 0.35 2.98
C SER A 15 2.72 0.43 1.51
N GLY A 16 3.03 1.53 0.83
CA GLY A 16 2.75 1.68 -0.61
C GLY A 16 3.57 0.75 -1.48
N THR A 17 4.85 0.59 -1.14
CA THR A 17 5.75 -0.31 -1.87
C THR A 17 5.33 -1.77 -1.70
N VAL A 18 5.00 -2.18 -0.46
CA VAL A 18 4.51 -3.53 -0.15
C VAL A 18 3.16 -3.79 -0.83
N SER A 19 2.22 -2.85 -0.77
CA SER A 19 0.92 -2.99 -1.43
C SER A 19 1.07 -3.13 -2.95
N SER A 20 1.98 -2.37 -3.57
CA SER A 20 2.28 -2.47 -5.01
C SER A 20 2.86 -3.85 -5.38
N LEU A 21 3.78 -4.37 -4.56
CA LEU A 21 4.33 -5.73 -4.73
C LEU A 21 3.25 -6.80 -4.59
N VAL A 22 2.35 -6.67 -3.61
CA VAL A 22 1.23 -7.59 -3.43
C VAL A 22 0.30 -7.57 -4.65
N PHE A 23 -0.03 -6.39 -5.19
CA PHE A 23 -0.84 -6.34 -6.42
C PHE A 23 -0.15 -6.96 -7.62
N ARG A 24 1.16 -6.78 -7.78
CA ARG A 24 1.93 -7.48 -8.82
C ARG A 24 1.89 -9.00 -8.64
N LEU A 25 2.03 -9.47 -7.41
CA LEU A 25 1.93 -10.90 -7.11
C LEU A 25 0.53 -11.43 -7.42
N ILE A 26 -0.52 -10.69 -7.08
CA ILE A 26 -1.91 -11.04 -7.42
C ILE A 26 -2.11 -11.06 -8.94
N ASP A 27 -1.60 -10.07 -9.68
CA ASP A 27 -1.65 -10.05 -11.14
C ASP A 27 -1.00 -11.28 -11.76
N ILE A 28 0.17 -11.67 -11.27
CA ILE A 28 0.91 -12.83 -11.79
C ILE A 28 0.28 -14.16 -11.39
N SER A 29 -0.31 -14.26 -10.19
CA SER A 29 -0.85 -15.52 -9.64
C SER A 29 -2.31 -15.77 -10.02
N VAL A 30 -3.15 -14.74 -9.97
CA VAL A 30 -4.61 -14.83 -10.18
C VAL A 30 -4.98 -14.46 -11.62
N PHE A 31 -4.35 -13.44 -12.17
CA PHE A 31 -4.71 -12.88 -13.48
C PHE A 31 -3.77 -13.28 -14.61
N ARG A 32 -3.00 -14.36 -14.42
CA ARG A 32 -1.93 -14.82 -15.33
C ARG A 32 -2.33 -14.91 -16.82
N ASN A 33 -3.59 -15.25 -17.10
CA ASN A 33 -4.15 -15.36 -18.46
C ASN A 33 -5.31 -14.38 -18.72
N ALA A 34 -5.59 -13.47 -17.80
CA ALA A 34 -6.63 -12.47 -17.99
C ALA A 34 -6.05 -11.27 -18.75
N GLN A 35 -6.84 -10.68 -19.66
CA GLN A 35 -6.52 -9.37 -20.25
C GLN A 35 -6.54 -8.24 -19.21
N PHE A 36 -7.07 -8.52 -18.03
CA PHE A 36 -7.11 -7.59 -16.91
C PHE A 36 -5.81 -7.65 -16.11
N GLN A 37 -5.11 -6.52 -16.03
CA GLN A 37 -3.97 -6.33 -15.16
C GLN A 37 -4.31 -5.20 -14.18
N ILE A 38 -4.28 -5.49 -12.88
CA ILE A 38 -4.52 -4.50 -11.82
C ILE A 38 -3.53 -3.34 -11.97
N GLN A 39 -2.29 -3.59 -12.40
CA GLN A 39 -1.34 -2.50 -12.67
C GLN A 39 -1.78 -1.51 -13.76
N ASN A 40 -2.49 -1.96 -14.80
CA ASN A 40 -2.99 -1.09 -15.88
C ASN A 40 -4.37 -0.50 -15.56
N TRP A 41 -4.95 -0.85 -14.43
CA TRP A 41 -6.24 -0.34 -14.02
C TRP A 41 -6.08 1.12 -13.56
N ALA A 42 -6.90 2.02 -14.12
CA ALA A 42 -6.82 3.46 -13.83
C ALA A 42 -6.95 3.79 -12.32
N TYR A 43 -7.61 2.92 -11.55
CA TYR A 43 -7.83 3.09 -10.11
C TYR A 43 -6.76 2.41 -9.23
N SER A 44 -5.80 1.71 -9.83
CA SER A 44 -4.77 0.92 -9.10
C SER A 44 -3.97 1.77 -8.13
N ASN A 45 -3.46 2.92 -8.60
CA ASN A 45 -2.69 3.85 -7.78
C ASN A 45 -3.53 4.44 -6.62
N LEU A 46 -4.82 4.66 -6.86
CA LEU A 46 -5.76 5.18 -5.86
C LEU A 46 -6.03 4.13 -4.78
N LEU A 47 -6.12 2.85 -5.16
CA LEU A 47 -6.29 1.72 -4.26
C LEU A 47 -5.04 1.50 -3.40
N ILE A 48 -3.85 1.55 -4.01
CA ILE A 48 -2.56 1.48 -3.30
C ILE A 48 -2.45 2.63 -2.29
N LEU A 49 -2.83 3.86 -2.69
CA LEU A 49 -2.84 5.02 -1.80
C LEU A 49 -3.77 4.80 -0.61
N LEU A 50 -5.01 4.35 -0.84
CA LEU A 50 -5.98 4.08 0.22
C LEU A 50 -5.49 3.03 1.21
N ILE A 51 -4.92 1.93 0.71
CA ILE A 51 -4.34 0.87 1.55
C ILE A 51 -3.18 1.42 2.38
N SER A 52 -2.31 2.22 1.76
CA SER A 52 -1.15 2.82 2.44
C SER A 52 -1.58 3.76 3.56
N VAL A 53 -2.62 4.57 3.31
CA VAL A 53 -3.20 5.47 4.32
C VAL A 53 -3.83 4.67 5.47
N LEU A 54 -4.58 3.62 5.17
CA LEU A 54 -5.20 2.76 6.20
C LEU A 54 -4.15 2.05 7.08
N ILE A 55 -3.10 1.51 6.49
CA ILE A 55 -1.99 0.86 7.21
C ILE A 55 -1.26 1.90 8.09
N THR A 56 -1.02 3.09 7.55
CA THR A 56 -0.36 4.16 8.30
C THR A 56 -1.23 4.65 9.45
N TYR A 57 -2.54 4.80 9.23
CA TYR A 57 -3.50 5.20 10.26
C TYR A 57 -3.62 4.16 11.38
N THR A 58 -3.72 2.87 11.04
CA THR A 58 -3.74 1.78 12.01
C THR A 58 -2.43 1.70 12.81
N TRP A 59 -1.29 1.99 12.19
CA TRP A 59 -0.02 2.06 12.90
C TRP A 59 0.04 3.25 13.88
N ILE A 60 -0.39 4.45 13.44
CA ILE A 60 -0.41 5.65 14.29
C ILE A 60 -1.30 5.43 15.52
N THR A 61 -2.50 4.89 15.31
CA THR A 61 -3.45 4.62 16.39
C THR A 61 -2.92 3.56 17.36
N LYS A 62 -2.29 2.50 16.86
CA LYS A 62 -1.68 1.47 17.71
C LYS A 62 -0.42 1.94 18.46
N ASN A 63 0.34 2.88 17.91
CA ASN A 63 1.57 3.38 18.52
C ASN A 63 1.34 4.53 19.54
N ASN A 64 0.17 5.17 19.51
CA ASN A 64 -0.19 6.23 20.46
C ASN A 64 -1.10 5.74 21.61
N ASN A 65 -1.57 4.50 21.57
CA ASN A 65 -2.39 3.85 22.60
C ASN A 65 -1.52 2.84 23.37
#